data_AF-A0A554L7D8-F1
#
_entry.id   AF-A0A554L7D8-F1
#
_cell.length_a   1.000
_cell.length_b   1.000
_cell.length_c   1.000
_cell.angle_alpha   90.00
_cell.angle_beta   90.00
_cell.angle_gamma   90.00
#
_symmetry.space_group_name_H-M   'P 1'
#
loop_
_entity.id
_entity.type
_entity.pdbx_description
1 polymer ?
#
loop_
_entity_poly.entity_id
_entity_poly.type
_entity_poly.pdbx_seq_one_letter_code
_entity_poly.pdbx_strand_id
1 'polypeptide(L)' 'MRRCAICGKGSLMAGTRKLLRGHYNPTNWTRKHPNLQKARLPSGESALICTKCMKKLHTKVIPAVVKPAVAKVAEPIKA' A
#
# COMPACT_ATOMS: atom_id res chain seq x y z
N MET A 1 6.95 2.76 -10.68
CA MET A 1 5.51 2.54 -10.37
C MET A 1 5.19 3.07 -8.98
N ARG A 2 4.11 3.84 -8.79
CA ARG A 2 3.78 4.40 -7.47
C ARG A 2 3.20 3.30 -6.57
N ARG A 3 3.95 2.91 -5.54
CA ARG A 3 3.56 1.92 -4.53
C ARG A 3 3.82 2.48 -3.14
N CYS A 4 3.06 2.02 -2.15
CA CYS A 4 3.33 2.34 -0.76
C CYS A 4 4.62 1.66 -0.29
N ALA A 5 5.56 2.41 0.28
CA ALA A 5 6.82 1.86 0.79
C ALA A 5 6.63 0.87 1.96
N ILE A 6 5.59 1.05 2.79
CA ILE A 6 5.36 0.22 3.99
C ILE A 6 4.59 -1.07 3.68
N CYS A 7 3.53 -1.00 2.87
CA CYS A 7 2.64 -2.15 2.63
C CYS A 7 2.60 -2.63 1.18
N GLY A 8 3.43 -2.07 0.30
CA GLY A 8 3.53 -2.48 -1.11
C GLY A 8 2.31 -2.17 -1.98
N LYS A 9 1.22 -1.61 -1.43
CA LYS A 9 -0.03 -1.34 -2.15
C LYS A 9 0.23 -0.54 -3.43
N GLY A 10 -0.15 -1.14 -4.56
CA GLY A 10 -0.10 -0.53 -5.89
C GLY A 10 -1.50 -0.27 -6.43
N SER A 11 -1.55 0.20 -7.68
CA SER A 11 -2.80 0.31 -8.43
C SER A 11 -3.36 -1.06 -8.80
N LEU A 12 -4.68 -1.19 -8.79
CA LEU A 12 -5.41 -2.39 -9.19
C LEU A 12 -6.47 -2.04 -10.22
N MET A 13 -6.78 -2.98 -11.11
CA MET A 13 -7.89 -2.86 -12.04
C MET A 13 -9.15 -3.37 -11.36
N ALA A 14 -10.21 -2.56 -11.34
CA ALA A 14 -11.48 -2.95 -10.76
C ALA A 14 -12.65 -2.55 -11.66
N GLY A 15 -13.57 -3.50 -11.87
CA GLY A 15 -14.86 -3.26 -12.49
C GLY A 15 -15.72 -2.34 -11.63
N THR A 16 -16.52 -1.52 -12.29
CA THR A 16 -17.60 -0.76 -11.64
C THR A 16 -18.93 -1.46 -11.93
N ARG A 17 -19.89 -1.37 -11.01
CA ARG A 17 -21.26 -1.86 -11.24
C ARG A 17 -22.22 -0.71 -11.01
N LYS A 18 -23.21 -0.56 -11.88
CA LYS A 18 -24.27 0.45 -11.76
C LYS A 18 -25.61 -0.25 -11.60
N LEU A 19 -26.42 0.22 -10.64
CA LEU A 19 -27.77 -0.29 -10.44
C LEU A 19 -28.68 0.32 -11.50
N LEU A 20 -29.30 -0.52 -12.31
CA LEU A 20 -30.26 -0.14 -13.33
C LEU A 20 -31.50 -1.03 -13.20
N ARG A 21 -32.68 -0.41 -13.06
CA ARG A 21 -33.99 -1.09 -12.96
C ARG A 21 -33.96 -2.36 -12.08
N GLY A 22 -33.33 -2.28 -10.91
CA GLY A 22 -33.29 -3.38 -9.92
C GLY A 22 -32.10 -4.33 -10.02
N HIS A 23 -31.24 -4.24 -11.04
CA HIS A 23 -30.08 -5.13 -11.21
C HIS A 23 -28.75 -4.37 -11.33
N TYR A 24 -27.70 -4.88 -10.67
CA TYR A 24 -26.36 -4.33 -10.77
C TYR A 24 -25.66 -4.83 -12.03
N ASN A 25 -25.60 -3.99 -13.06
CA ASN A 25 -24.92 -4.31 -14.30
C ASN A 25 -23.43 -3.94 -14.23
N PRO A 26 -22.52 -4.85 -14.64
CA PRO A 26 -21.11 -4.54 -14.77
C PRO A 26 -20.91 -3.50 -15.87
N THR A 27 -20.10 -2.48 -15.58
CA THR A 27 -19.70 -1.44 -16.52
C THR A 27 -18.21 -1.57 -16.84
N ASN A 28 -17.56 -0.48 -17.22
CA ASN A 28 -16.14 -0.52 -17.60
C ASN A 28 -15.22 -0.76 -16.38
N TRP A 29 -14.08 -1.40 -16.65
CA TRP A 29 -12.98 -1.57 -15.72
C TRP A 29 -12.17 -0.29 -15.65
N THR A 30 -11.92 0.17 -14.43
CA THR A 30 -11.12 1.39 -14.19
C THR A 30 -9.96 1.06 -13.28
N ARG A 31 -8.83 1.75 -13.49
CA ARG A 31 -7.69 1.64 -12.59
C ARG A 31 -8.01 2.40 -11.30
N LYS A 32 -7.92 1.71 -10.17
CA LYS A 32 -8.02 2.30 -8.83
C LYS A 32 -6.63 2.49 -8.28
N HIS A 33 -6.31 3.72 -7.92
CA HIS A 33 -5.03 4.08 -7.33
C HIS A 33 -5.14 4.15 -5.81
N PRO A 34 -4.13 3.65 -5.07
CA PRO A 34 -4.06 3.90 -3.64
C PRO A 34 -3.84 5.39 -3.37
N ASN A 35 -4.47 5.91 -2.31
CA ASN A 35 -4.23 7.27 -1.83
C ASN A 35 -2.84 7.35 -1.19
N LEU A 36 -1.83 7.62 -2.02
CA LEU A 36 -0.42 7.76 -1.65
C LEU A 36 -0.10 9.21 -1.34
N GLN A 37 0.57 9.45 -0.23
CA GLN A 37 1.00 10.75 0.24
C GLN A 37 2.49 10.72 0.58
N LYS A 38 3.17 11.85 0.43
CA LYS A 38 4.55 12.00 0.89
C LYS A 38 4.54 12.20 2.41
N ALA A 39 5.26 11.36 3.14
CA ALA A 39 5.39 11.47 4.58
C ALA A 39 6.84 11.27 5.00
N ARG A 40 7.22 11.90 6.12
CA ARG A 40 8.50 11.68 6.77
C ARG A 40 8.38 10.45 7.65
N LEU A 41 9.26 9.48 7.44
CA LEU A 41 9.40 8.28 8.26
C LEU A 41 10.08 8.65 9.58
N PRO A 42 9.92 7.83 10.65
CA PRO A 42 10.66 8.01 11.89
C PRO A 42 12.18 7.88 11.72
N SER A 43 12.63 7.25 10.63
CA SER A 43 14.05 7.20 10.22
C SER A 43 14.58 8.52 9.65
N GLY A 44 13.74 9.55 9.47
CA GLY A 44 14.13 10.85 8.90
C GLY A 44 13.99 10.93 7.38
N GLU A 45 13.81 9.81 6.69
CA GLU A 45 13.64 9.77 5.23
C GLU A 45 12.22 10.15 4.78
N SER A 46 12.09 10.70 3.58
CA SER A 46 10.79 10.98 2.96
C SER A 46 10.40 9.85 2.00
N ALA A 47 9.21 9.28 2.17
CA ALA A 47 8.70 8.20 1.33
C ALA A 47 7.24 8.40 0.92
N LEU A 48 6.84 7.75 -0.18
CA LEU A 48 5.44 7.65 -0.60
C LEU A 48 4.74 6.53 0.17
N ILE A 49 3.76 6.91 0.99
CA ILE A 49 3.07 6.00 1.91
C ILE A 49 1.56 6.18 1.73
N CYS A 50 0.78 5.10 1.84
CA CYS A 50 -0.67 5.22 1.78
C CYS A 50 -1.25 5.84 3.05
N THR A 51 -2.37 6.55 2.94
CA THR A 51 -3.00 7.24 4.10
C THR A 51 -3.32 6.31 5.27
N LYS A 52 -3.66 5.03 5.02
CA LYS A 52 -3.87 4.04 6.08
C LYS A 52 -2.60 3.75 6.88
N CYS A 53 -1.44 3.67 6.23
CA CYS A 53 -0.16 3.49 6.90
C CYS A 53 0.30 4.79 7.57
N MET A 54 0.03 5.95 6.97
CA MET A 54 0.34 7.25 7.58
C MET A 54 -0.39 7.45 8.91
N LYS A 55 -1.69 7.09 8.98
CA LYS A 55 -2.45 7.13 10.25
C LYS A 55 -1.81 6.26 11.34
N LYS A 56 -1.28 5.09 10.98
CA LYS A 56 -0.63 4.17 11.93
C LYS A 56 0.68 4.72 12.51
N LEU A 57 1.38 5.59 11.78
CA LEU A 57 2.62 6.22 12.29
C LEU A 57 2.35 7.14 13.49
N HIS A 58 1.16 7.74 13.58
CA HIS A 58 0.81 8.70 14.62
C HIS A 58 0.07 8.09 15.81
N THR A 59 -0.49 6.89 15.66
CA THR A 59 -1.19 6.20 16.75
C THR A 59 -0.19 5.44 17.63
N LYS A 60 -0.06 5.84 18.90
CA LYS A 60 0.71 5.14 19.95
C LYS A 60 0.01 3.85 20.42
N VAL A 61 -0.59 3.07 19.53
CA VAL A 61 -1.01 1.72 19.91
C VAL A 61 0.22 0.87 19.74
N ILE A 62 0.84 0.44 20.84
CA ILE A 62 1.92 -0.53 20.84
C ILE A 62 1.43 -1.72 20.01
N PRO A 63 1.92 -1.94 18.78
CA PRO A 63 1.55 -3.14 18.08
C PRO A 63 2.38 -4.24 18.72
N ALA A 64 1.74 -5.04 19.57
CA ALA A 64 2.28 -6.33 19.96
C ALA A 64 2.64 -7.09 18.67
N VAL A 65 3.95 -7.24 18.45
CA VAL A 65 4.59 -8.18 17.52
C VAL A 65 4.27 -7.96 16.03
N VAL A 66 5.00 -7.06 15.38
CA VAL A 66 5.40 -7.28 13.98
C VAL A 66 6.78 -7.93 14.02
N LYS A 67 6.83 -9.25 13.77
CA LYS A 67 8.09 -9.96 13.54
C LYS A 67 8.87 -9.20 12.46
N PRO A 68 10.13 -8.77 12.69
CA PRO A 68 10.94 -8.27 11.59
C PRO A 68 11.21 -9.47 10.68
N ALA A 69 10.73 -9.42 9.44
CA ALA A 69 11.28 -10.24 8.39
C ALA A 69 12.70 -9.71 8.13
N VAL A 70 13.65 -10.17 8.94
CA VAL A 70 15.06 -9.83 8.82
C VAL A 70 15.59 -10.40 7.50
N ALA A 71 16.27 -9.52 6.79
CA ALA A 71 17.21 -9.74 5.71
C ALA A 71 17.63 -11.19 5.43
N LYS A 72 17.46 -11.61 4.17
CA LYS A 72 18.47 -12.44 3.51
C LYS A 72 19.12 -11.58 2.43
N VAL A 73 20.25 -10.98 2.80
CA VAL A 73 21.24 -10.50 1.84
C VAL A 73 21.73 -11.74 1.10
N ALA A 74 21.45 -11.82 -0.19
CA ALA A 74 22.10 -12.80 -1.05
C ALA A 74 23.54 -12.31 -1.24
N GLU A 75 24.50 -13.01 -0.64
CA GLU A 75 25.92 -12.84 -0.91
C GLU A 75 26.22 -13.16 -2.39
N PRO A 76 27.25 -12.53 -2.98
CA PRO A 76 27.55 -12.68 -4.40
C PRO A 76 28.11 -14.08 -4.70
N ILE A 77 27.63 -14.65 -5.80
CA ILE A 77 28.21 -15.84 -6.44
C ILE A 77 29.68 -15.54 -6.72
N LYS A 78 30.59 -16.19 -5.98
CA LYS A 78 32.01 -16.22 -6.29
C LYS A 78 32.27 -17.34 -7.30
N ALA A 79 32.91 -16.92 -8.40
CA ALA A 79 33.68 -17.65 -9.43
C ALA A 79 33.30 -19.11 -9.73
#